data_AF-A0A7S3PIL0-F1
#
_entry.id   AF-A0A7S3PIL0-F1
#
_cell.length_a   1.000
_cell.length_b   1.000
_cell.length_c   1.000
_cell.angle_alpha   90.00
_cell.angle_beta   90.00
_cell.angle_gamma   90.00
#
_symmetry.space_group_name_H-M   'P 1'
#
loop_
_entity.id
_entity.type
_entity.pdbx_description
1 polymer ?
#
loop_
_entity_poly.entity_id
_entity_poly.type
_entity_poly.pdbx_seq_one_letter_code
_entity_poly.pdbx_strand_id
1 'polypeptide(L)'
;MYPCIGQQYIFKIKCLCPLGFNLCIYVDILKRLIINKMASALDLSVIDALPYVDTLIDENPQARADAESLIRKEMKRFDPTAHYEETLGPLYVPTFCGSTLLQKEFSRVVSQKEQKGGAVNEPLKAYVSNILEIPPKMSANEDICREEWIKAIKQLKQSIEYHNNWLVNAELAKKYGPSAARAHAVAQEGIEKYAKFTGDSIASELLKINKDRKSAQLEAGGELNALVNEIESCITKNNAISRLLFKRGGDTVEENQAKRQRKE
;
A
#
# COMPACT_ATOMS: atom_id res chain seq x y z
N MET A 1 11.70 15.97 33.22
CA MET A 1 11.96 17.28 32.59
C MET A 1 13.23 17.15 31.74
N TYR A 2 13.10 16.59 30.53
CA TYR A 2 14.18 16.49 29.54
C TYR A 2 13.66 17.15 28.25
N PRO A 3 14.43 18.05 27.62
CA PRO A 3 13.95 18.85 26.51
C PRO A 3 13.89 18.04 25.19
N CYS A 4 12.80 18.23 24.46
CA CYS A 4 12.52 17.66 23.15
C CYS A 4 13.55 18.12 22.10
N ILE A 5 14.35 17.19 21.56
CA ILE A 5 15.33 17.43 20.47
C ILE A 5 14.70 17.24 19.07
N GLY A 6 13.37 17.11 18.97
CA GLY A 6 12.68 16.70 17.73
C GLY A 6 12.23 17.79 16.75
N GLN A 7 12.40 19.10 17.02
CA GLN A 7 11.68 20.14 16.26
C GLN A 7 12.52 21.10 15.41
N GLN A 8 13.85 20.95 15.32
CA GLN A 8 14.69 21.97 14.67
C GLN A 8 14.97 21.79 13.16
N TYR A 9 14.53 20.70 12.50
CA TYR A 9 14.98 20.42 11.13
C TYR A 9 13.97 20.65 9.98
N ILE A 10 12.78 21.23 10.22
CA ILE A 10 11.75 21.33 9.16
C ILE A 10 11.50 22.76 8.63
N PHE A 11 11.99 23.82 9.26
CA PHE A 11 11.70 25.19 8.81
C PHE A 11 12.94 25.99 8.41
N LYS A 12 13.46 25.74 7.20
CA LYS A 12 14.15 26.75 6.37
C LYS A 12 14.41 26.22 4.95
N ILE A 13 13.36 26.13 4.14
CA ILE A 13 13.50 26.20 2.67
C ILE A 13 12.85 27.51 2.24
N LYS A 14 13.62 28.60 2.41
CA LYS A 14 13.29 29.91 1.86
C LYS A 14 13.89 29.95 0.45
N CYS A 15 13.05 30.23 -0.53
CA CYS A 15 13.38 30.38 -1.94
C CYS A 15 14.65 31.23 -2.16
N LEU A 16 15.60 30.70 -2.93
CA LEU A 16 16.60 31.46 -3.71
C LEU A 16 17.44 30.44 -4.52
N CYS A 17 17.18 30.31 -5.83
CA CYS A 17 18.13 30.50 -6.94
C CYS A 17 17.66 29.76 -8.22
N PRO A 18 17.86 30.35 -9.42
CA PRO A 18 17.33 29.85 -10.68
C PRO A 18 18.42 29.12 -11.48
N LEU A 19 18.76 27.89 -11.14
CA LEU A 19 19.58 27.03 -12.00
C LEU A 19 19.09 25.59 -11.83
N GLY A 20 18.42 25.09 -12.87
CA GLY A 20 18.03 23.69 -12.98
C GLY A 20 19.27 22.79 -12.92
N PHE A 21 19.06 21.53 -12.54
CA PHE A 21 20.06 20.53 -12.10
C PHE A 21 20.42 20.65 -10.62
N ASN A 22 19.68 19.93 -9.75
CA ASN A 22 20.21 19.22 -8.56
C ASN A 22 19.13 18.61 -7.65
N LEU A 23 17.83 18.83 -7.91
CA LEU A 23 16.77 18.19 -7.10
C LEU A 23 16.76 16.64 -7.19
N CYS A 24 17.10 16.07 -8.35
CA CYS A 24 17.07 14.62 -8.55
C CYS A 24 18.11 13.89 -7.69
N ILE A 25 19.32 14.42 -7.63
CA ILE A 25 20.43 13.84 -6.86
C ILE A 25 20.13 13.90 -5.36
N TYR A 26 19.54 15.00 -4.89
CA TYR A 26 19.21 15.18 -3.49
C TYR A 26 18.10 14.23 -3.01
N VAL A 27 17.09 13.99 -3.86
CA VAL A 27 16.01 13.02 -3.57
C VAL A 27 16.55 11.59 -3.55
N ASP A 28 17.46 11.22 -4.45
CA ASP A 28 18.06 9.88 -4.48
C ASP A 28 19.00 9.62 -3.30
N ILE A 29 19.78 10.63 -2.90
CA ILE A 29 20.64 10.54 -1.71
C ILE A 29 19.78 10.41 -0.44
N LEU A 30 18.70 11.18 -0.33
CA LEU A 30 17.76 11.09 0.80
C LEU A 30 17.03 9.75 0.83
N LYS A 31 16.57 9.22 -0.31
CA LYS A 31 15.99 7.87 -0.40
C LYS A 31 16.96 6.81 0.09
N ARG A 32 18.22 6.83 -0.39
CA ARG A 32 19.25 5.86 0.03
C ARG A 32 19.59 5.96 1.51
N LEU A 33 19.68 7.18 2.05
CA LEU A 33 19.91 7.40 3.48
C LEU A 33 18.75 6.90 4.34
N ILE A 34 17.50 7.12 3.92
CA ILE A 34 16.32 6.64 4.64
C ILE A 34 16.23 5.11 4.59
N ILE A 35 16.46 4.51 3.42
CA ILE A 35 16.47 3.05 3.25
C ILE A 35 17.55 2.40 4.11
N ASN A 36 18.79 2.93 4.09
CA ASN A 36 19.88 2.39 4.90
C ASN A 36 19.62 2.57 6.41
N LYS A 37 19.01 3.69 6.82
CA LYS A 37 18.70 3.95 8.23
C LYS A 37 17.52 3.12 8.74
N MET A 38 16.55 2.81 7.88
CA MET A 38 15.48 1.84 8.18
C MET A 38 16.02 0.41 8.24
N ALA A 39 16.93 0.04 7.33
CA ALA A 39 17.57 -1.27 7.33
C ALA A 39 18.46 -1.50 8.57
N SER A 40 19.11 -0.46 9.10
CA SER A 40 19.91 -0.56 10.33
C SER A 40 19.09 -0.54 11.62
N ALA A 41 17.82 -0.09 11.57
CA ALA A 41 16.95 0.01 12.75
C ALA A 41 16.09 -1.24 12.96
N LEU A 42 15.94 -2.06 11.92
CA LEU A 42 15.30 -3.36 12.03
C LEU A 42 16.40 -4.37 12.30
N ASP A 43 16.44 -4.90 13.53
CA ASP A 43 17.30 -6.01 13.94
C ASP A 43 16.80 -7.30 13.23
N LEU A 44 16.91 -7.30 11.89
CA LEU A 44 16.41 -8.32 10.96
C LEU A 44 17.30 -9.58 10.97
N SER A 45 18.05 -9.78 12.05
CA SER A 45 19.00 -10.87 12.22
C SER A 45 18.39 -12.10 12.91
N VAL A 46 17.13 -12.04 13.35
CA VAL A 46 16.53 -13.09 14.20
C VAL A 46 15.50 -13.96 13.48
N ILE A 47 14.94 -13.55 12.34
CA ILE A 47 13.87 -14.29 11.67
C ILE A 47 14.36 -14.72 10.28
N ASP A 48 14.88 -15.95 10.21
CA ASP A 48 15.23 -16.60 8.95
C ASP A 48 14.13 -17.61 8.57
N ALA A 49 13.59 -17.45 7.37
CA ALA A 49 12.65 -18.36 6.75
C ALA A 49 13.00 -18.40 5.25
N LEU A 50 13.01 -19.60 4.65
CA LEU A 50 13.53 -19.81 3.30
C LEU A 50 12.41 -20.23 2.33
N PRO A 51 11.56 -19.29 1.84
CA PRO A 51 10.42 -19.60 0.97
C PRO A 51 10.71 -20.46 -0.27
N TYR A 52 11.90 -20.36 -0.87
CA TYR A 52 12.25 -21.16 -2.05
C TYR A 52 12.75 -22.58 -1.72
N VAL A 53 13.01 -22.87 -0.44
CA VAL A 53 13.47 -24.18 0.06
C VAL A 53 12.36 -24.87 0.86
N ASP A 54 11.62 -24.10 1.67
CA ASP A 54 10.54 -24.57 2.54
C ASP A 54 9.25 -24.83 1.73
N THR A 55 9.16 -25.99 1.09
CA THR A 55 7.97 -26.38 0.28
C THR A 55 6.81 -26.94 1.11
N LEU A 56 6.99 -27.12 2.42
CA LEU A 56 6.02 -27.79 3.31
C LEU A 56 4.64 -27.10 3.35
N ILE A 57 4.60 -25.77 3.20
CA ILE A 57 3.35 -25.00 3.17
C ILE A 57 2.62 -25.19 1.83
N ASP A 58 3.37 -25.29 0.73
CA ASP A 58 2.80 -25.50 -0.61
C ASP A 58 2.32 -26.95 -0.79
N GLU A 59 3.02 -27.90 -0.19
CA GLU A 59 2.69 -29.34 -0.24
C GLU A 59 1.51 -29.71 0.66
N ASN A 60 1.37 -29.05 1.82
CA ASN A 60 0.29 -29.32 2.76
C ASN A 60 -0.60 -28.08 3.00
N PRO A 61 -1.78 -28.02 2.36
CA PRO A 61 -2.73 -26.93 2.55
C PRO A 61 -3.20 -26.73 4.01
N GLN A 62 -3.15 -27.78 4.84
CA GLN A 62 -3.54 -27.70 6.26
C GLN A 62 -2.47 -27.00 7.12
N ALA A 63 -1.20 -27.05 6.72
CA ALA A 63 -0.10 -26.44 7.48
C ALA A 63 -0.31 -24.93 7.68
N ARG A 64 -0.87 -24.24 6.67
CA ARG A 64 -1.23 -22.82 6.78
C ARG A 64 -2.36 -22.60 7.78
N ALA A 65 -3.40 -23.43 7.75
CA ALA A 65 -4.53 -23.31 8.67
C ALA A 65 -4.11 -23.57 10.13
N ASP A 66 -3.20 -24.52 10.34
CA ASP A 66 -2.63 -24.82 11.65
C ASP A 66 -1.76 -23.67 12.17
N ALA A 67 -0.90 -23.11 11.32
CA ALA A 67 -0.11 -21.92 11.66
C ALA A 67 -1.00 -20.72 12.00
N GLU A 68 -2.04 -20.45 11.21
CA GLU A 68 -3.01 -19.40 11.49
C GLU A 68 -3.78 -19.64 12.80
N SER A 69 -4.11 -20.89 13.13
CA SER A 69 -4.74 -21.27 14.39
C SER A 69 -3.85 -20.97 15.60
N LEU A 70 -2.54 -21.28 15.50
CA LEU A 70 -1.56 -20.96 16.53
C LEU A 70 -1.37 -19.44 16.67
N ILE A 71 -1.27 -18.71 15.56
CA ILE A 71 -1.20 -17.23 15.58
C ILE A 71 -2.43 -16.65 16.29
N ARG A 72 -3.64 -17.13 15.97
CA ARG A 72 -4.86 -16.67 16.64
C ARG A 72 -4.89 -16.98 18.14
N LYS A 73 -4.31 -18.10 18.58
CA LYS A 73 -4.18 -18.41 20.02
C LYS A 73 -3.25 -17.42 20.71
N GLU A 74 -2.12 -17.08 20.10
CA GLU A 74 -1.20 -16.07 20.63
C GLU A 74 -1.81 -14.66 20.60
N MET A 75 -2.53 -14.29 19.53
CA MET A 75 -3.26 -13.02 19.46
C MET A 75 -4.35 -12.87 20.53
N LYS A 76 -4.89 -13.97 21.07
CA LYS A 76 -5.80 -13.92 22.23
C LYS A 76 -5.07 -13.71 23.56
N ARG A 77 -3.78 -14.05 23.61
CA ARG A 77 -2.94 -13.96 24.81
C ARG A 77 -2.34 -12.57 24.99
N PHE A 78 -2.08 -11.86 23.90
CA PHE A 78 -1.54 -10.51 23.89
C PHE A 78 -2.56 -9.51 23.40
N ASP A 79 -2.80 -8.45 24.17
CA ASP A 79 -3.52 -7.29 23.66
C ASP A 79 -2.66 -6.55 22.62
N PRO A 80 -3.25 -6.04 21.53
CA PRO A 80 -2.51 -5.26 20.53
C PRO A 80 -1.73 -4.12 21.21
N THR A 81 -0.41 -4.15 21.10
CA THR A 81 0.44 -3.11 21.70
C THR A 81 0.20 -1.80 20.95
N ALA A 82 -0.03 -0.71 21.67
CA ALA A 82 -0.51 0.59 21.15
C ALA A 82 0.34 1.25 20.03
N HIS A 83 1.50 0.69 19.68
CA HIS A 83 2.47 1.29 18.77
C HIS A 83 2.35 0.85 17.29
N TYR A 84 1.42 -0.03 16.92
CA TYR A 84 1.21 -0.33 15.49
C TYR A 84 0.62 0.87 14.74
N GLU A 85 -0.18 1.70 15.42
CA GLU A 85 -0.76 2.92 14.87
C GLU A 85 0.29 4.00 14.61
N GLU A 86 1.37 4.02 15.38
CA GLU A 86 2.52 4.93 15.14
C GLU A 86 3.31 4.54 13.88
N THR A 87 3.28 3.24 13.53
CA THR A 87 3.92 2.72 12.30
C THR A 87 3.07 3.04 11.07
N LEU A 88 1.75 3.03 11.21
CA LEU A 88 0.82 3.51 10.20
C LEU A 88 0.90 5.04 10.18
N GLY A 89 1.76 5.61 9.33
CA GLY A 89 1.95 7.05 9.25
C GLY A 89 0.62 7.83 9.22
N PRO A 90 0.61 9.10 9.68
CA PRO A 90 -0.61 9.85 9.92
C PRO A 90 -1.50 9.84 8.67
N LEU A 91 -2.77 9.49 8.85
CA LEU A 91 -3.75 9.56 7.76
C LEU A 91 -3.71 10.96 7.15
N TYR A 92 -3.60 11.03 5.83
CA TYR A 92 -3.57 12.30 5.13
C TYR A 92 -4.89 13.04 5.33
N VAL A 93 -4.82 14.18 6.03
CA VAL A 93 -5.91 15.14 6.16
C VAL A 93 -5.53 16.38 5.36
N PRO A 94 -6.33 16.80 4.35
CA PRO A 94 -6.00 17.96 3.54
C PRO A 94 -5.89 19.20 4.43
N THR A 95 -4.69 19.76 4.52
CA THR A 95 -4.40 20.84 5.46
C THR A 95 -4.81 22.23 4.93
N PHE A 96 -5.22 22.32 3.65
CA PHE A 96 -5.65 23.57 2.97
C PHE A 96 -4.77 24.79 3.30
N CYS A 97 -3.45 24.61 3.32
CA CYS A 97 -2.48 25.65 3.67
C CYS A 97 -2.79 26.39 4.99
N GLY A 98 -3.41 25.71 5.96
CA GLY A 98 -3.76 26.28 7.27
C GLY A 98 -5.04 27.12 7.30
N SER A 99 -5.84 27.15 6.22
CA SER A 99 -7.11 27.87 6.22
C SER A 99 -8.17 27.10 7.02
N THR A 100 -8.49 27.62 8.21
CA THR A 100 -9.51 27.07 9.11
C THR A 100 -10.91 27.07 8.48
N LEU A 101 -11.21 28.07 7.63
CA LEU A 101 -12.47 28.18 6.91
C LEU A 101 -12.62 27.05 5.88
N LEU A 102 -11.58 26.79 5.09
CA LEU A 102 -11.60 25.72 4.09
C LEU A 102 -11.66 24.34 4.74
N GLN A 103 -10.97 24.14 5.85
CA GLN A 103 -11.07 22.91 6.63
C GLN A 103 -12.49 22.69 7.16
N LYS A 104 -13.13 23.73 7.71
CA LYS A 104 -14.51 23.65 8.19
C LYS A 104 -15.51 23.34 7.08
N GLU A 105 -15.37 23.99 5.93
CA GLU A 105 -16.20 23.71 4.76
C GLU A 105 -15.97 22.31 4.20
N PHE A 106 -14.72 21.85 4.16
CA PHE A 106 -14.39 20.50 3.76
C PHE A 106 -15.06 19.47 4.68
N SER A 107 -14.95 19.63 6.00
CA SER A 107 -15.63 18.78 6.97
C SER A 107 -17.16 18.82 6.78
N ARG A 108 -17.76 20.00 6.57
CA ARG A 108 -19.19 20.14 6.31
C ARG A 108 -19.62 19.38 5.05
N VAL A 109 -18.85 19.50 3.96
CA VAL A 109 -19.14 18.85 2.68
C VAL A 109 -18.98 17.34 2.77
N VAL A 110 -17.94 16.85 3.45
CA VAL A 110 -17.71 15.42 3.70
C VAL A 110 -18.86 14.84 4.51
N SER A 111 -19.23 15.46 5.63
CA SER A 111 -20.36 15.00 6.46
C SER A 111 -21.70 15.06 5.70
N GLN A 112 -21.90 16.05 4.83
CA GLN A 112 -23.09 16.11 3.98
C GLN A 112 -23.11 15.04 2.88
N LYS A 113 -21.94 14.65 2.32
CA LYS A 113 -21.86 13.50 1.39
C LYS A 113 -22.27 12.21 2.08
N GLU A 114 -21.80 12.00 3.30
CA GLU A 114 -22.08 10.80 4.10
C GLU A 114 -23.57 10.70 4.46
N GLN A 115 -24.19 11.82 4.86
CA GLN A 115 -25.60 11.85 5.22
C GLN A 115 -26.56 11.75 4.02
N LYS A 116 -26.18 12.27 2.85
CA LYS A 116 -27.05 12.34 1.65
C LYS A 116 -26.63 11.39 0.52
N GLY A 117 -25.83 10.36 0.79
CA GLY A 117 -25.47 9.33 -0.19
C GLY A 117 -24.74 9.86 -1.43
N GLY A 118 -23.92 10.91 -1.29
CA GLY A 118 -23.07 11.43 -2.37
C GLY A 118 -23.65 12.55 -3.24
N ALA A 119 -24.89 12.99 -3.04
CA ALA A 119 -25.55 14.04 -3.84
C ALA A 119 -25.15 15.49 -3.44
N VAL A 120 -23.86 15.81 -3.40
CA VAL A 120 -23.40 17.20 -3.12
C VAL A 120 -23.64 18.17 -4.28
N ASN A 121 -23.84 17.65 -5.49
CA ASN A 121 -24.03 18.47 -6.70
C ASN A 121 -25.50 18.71 -7.08
N GLU A 122 -26.45 18.18 -6.31
CA GLU A 122 -27.89 18.33 -6.56
C GLU A 122 -28.35 19.80 -6.73
N PRO A 123 -27.91 20.77 -5.89
CA PRO A 123 -28.39 22.14 -6.04
C PRO A 123 -27.87 22.83 -7.32
N LEU A 124 -26.64 22.50 -7.75
CA LEU A 124 -26.07 23.07 -8.98
C LEU A 124 -26.71 22.43 -10.21
N LYS A 125 -26.96 21.12 -10.18
CA LYS A 125 -27.61 20.40 -11.27
C LYS A 125 -29.06 20.87 -11.47
N ALA A 126 -29.82 21.02 -10.38
CA ALA A 126 -31.17 21.58 -10.43
C ALA A 126 -31.17 23.03 -10.94
N TYR A 127 -30.21 23.85 -10.49
CA TYR A 127 -30.07 25.24 -10.95
C TYR A 127 -29.79 25.32 -12.45
N VAL A 128 -28.87 24.51 -12.97
CA VAL A 128 -28.53 24.46 -14.41
C VAL A 128 -29.69 23.93 -15.24
N SER A 129 -30.42 22.90 -14.76
CA SER A 129 -31.63 22.39 -15.43
C SER A 129 -32.67 23.49 -15.61
N ASN A 130 -32.94 24.25 -14.55
CA ASN A 130 -33.93 25.34 -14.55
C ASN A 130 -33.58 26.50 -15.51
N ILE A 131 -32.31 26.66 -15.92
CA ILE A 131 -31.86 27.69 -16.87
C ILE A 131 -31.94 27.19 -18.32
N LEU A 132 -31.68 25.89 -18.52
CA LEU A 132 -31.70 25.24 -19.82
C LEU A 132 -33.13 24.92 -20.29
N GLU A 133 -34.06 24.75 -19.37
CA GLU A 133 -35.47 24.54 -19.67
C GLU A 133 -36.10 25.85 -20.17
N ILE A 134 -36.56 25.84 -21.42
CA ILE A 134 -37.40 26.92 -21.96
C ILE A 134 -38.68 26.93 -21.14
N PRO A 135 -39.08 28.06 -20.51
CA PRO A 135 -40.30 28.09 -19.74
C PRO A 135 -41.49 27.67 -20.62
N PRO A 136 -42.42 26.88 -20.08
CA PRO A 136 -43.52 26.32 -20.86
C PRO A 136 -44.28 27.43 -21.58
N LYS A 137 -44.68 27.16 -22.83
CA LYS A 137 -45.53 28.08 -23.60
C LYS A 137 -46.81 28.28 -22.80
N MET A 138 -47.02 29.50 -22.32
CA MET A 138 -48.16 29.83 -21.47
C MET A 138 -49.45 29.58 -22.28
N SER A 139 -50.34 28.75 -21.72
CA SER A 139 -51.67 28.50 -22.28
C SER A 139 -52.43 29.82 -22.33
N ALA A 140 -53.07 30.14 -23.47
CA ALA A 140 -53.83 31.37 -23.64
C ALA A 140 -55.08 31.47 -22.72
N ASN A 141 -55.40 30.41 -21.98
CA ASN A 141 -56.65 30.25 -21.22
C ASN A 141 -56.47 30.27 -19.69
N GLU A 142 -55.30 30.62 -19.16
CA GLU A 142 -55.06 30.68 -17.70
C GLU A 142 -54.89 32.14 -17.24
N ASP A 143 -55.62 32.53 -16.18
CA ASP A 143 -55.45 33.82 -15.50
C ASP A 143 -54.09 33.83 -14.78
N ILE A 144 -53.05 34.19 -15.52
CA ILE A 144 -51.68 34.20 -15.00
C ILE A 144 -51.52 35.33 -13.97
N CYS A 145 -51.05 34.97 -12.78
CA CYS A 145 -50.69 35.96 -11.78
C CYS A 145 -49.46 36.77 -12.25
N ARG A 146 -49.48 38.10 -12.07
CA ARG A 146 -48.40 39.02 -12.45
C ARG A 146 -47.01 38.55 -11.97
N GLU A 147 -46.95 37.92 -10.81
CA GLU A 147 -45.72 37.45 -10.17
C GLU A 147 -45.07 36.30 -10.94
N GLU A 148 -45.87 35.38 -11.48
CA GLU A 148 -45.41 34.24 -12.28
C GLU A 148 -44.86 34.70 -13.63
N TRP A 149 -45.50 35.70 -14.24
CA TRP A 149 -45.03 36.32 -15.47
C TRP A 149 -43.66 37.00 -15.29
N ILE A 150 -43.48 37.75 -14.19
CA ILE A 150 -42.19 38.38 -13.86
C ILE A 150 -41.11 37.31 -13.63
N LYS A 151 -41.45 36.19 -12.99
CA LYS A 151 -40.53 35.07 -12.78
C LYS A 151 -40.11 34.42 -14.10
N ALA A 152 -41.07 34.18 -15.00
CA ALA A 152 -40.81 33.63 -16.33
C ALA A 152 -39.90 34.55 -17.18
N ILE A 153 -40.13 35.87 -17.16
CA ILE A 153 -39.25 36.83 -17.84
C ILE A 153 -37.82 36.80 -17.29
N LYS A 154 -37.68 36.74 -15.96
CA LYS A 154 -36.35 36.67 -15.34
C LYS A 154 -35.63 35.39 -15.73
N GLN A 155 -36.33 34.25 -15.78
CA GLN A 155 -35.77 32.97 -16.24
C GLN A 155 -35.37 33.04 -17.72
N LEU A 156 -36.21 33.59 -18.60
CA LEU A 156 -35.90 33.78 -20.01
C LEU A 156 -34.65 34.65 -20.21
N LYS A 157 -34.55 35.77 -19.47
CA LYS A 157 -33.37 36.63 -19.53
C LYS A 157 -32.10 35.88 -19.13
N GLN A 158 -32.16 35.09 -18.06
CA GLN A 158 -31.02 34.26 -17.62
C GLN A 158 -30.65 33.20 -18.65
N SER A 159 -31.65 32.54 -19.25
CA SER A 159 -31.46 31.53 -20.29
C SER A 159 -30.79 32.11 -21.55
N ILE A 160 -31.24 33.28 -22.01
CA ILE A 160 -30.65 33.99 -23.16
C ILE A 160 -29.17 34.31 -22.91
N GLU A 161 -28.84 34.88 -21.75
CA GLU A 161 -27.44 35.20 -21.42
C GLU A 161 -26.58 33.95 -21.30
N TYR A 162 -27.13 32.87 -20.72
CA TYR A 162 -26.45 31.58 -20.66
C TYR A 162 -26.16 31.04 -22.07
N HIS A 163 -27.16 31.04 -22.96
CA HIS A 163 -27.01 30.55 -24.32
C HIS A 163 -26.06 31.41 -25.17
N ASN A 164 -26.07 32.74 -24.98
CA ASN A 164 -25.09 33.63 -25.59
C ASN A 164 -23.66 33.26 -25.17
N ASN A 165 -23.42 33.07 -23.88
CA ASN A 165 -22.12 32.65 -23.37
C ASN A 165 -21.74 31.23 -23.86
N TRP A 166 -22.70 30.31 -23.91
CA TRP A 166 -22.49 28.97 -24.45
C TRP A 166 -22.10 29.01 -25.92
N LEU A 167 -22.74 29.87 -26.72
CA LEU A 167 -22.41 30.03 -28.14
C LEU A 167 -20.98 30.56 -28.31
N VAL A 168 -20.59 31.60 -27.56
CA VAL A 168 -19.21 32.11 -27.57
C VAL A 168 -18.21 31.01 -27.18
N ASN A 169 -18.51 30.24 -26.14
CA ASN A 169 -17.67 29.11 -25.73
C ASN A 169 -17.62 28.01 -26.79
N ALA A 170 -18.73 27.72 -27.48
CA ALA A 170 -18.79 26.75 -28.56
C ALA A 170 -17.99 27.20 -29.79
N GLU A 171 -18.00 28.50 -30.12
CA GLU A 171 -17.16 29.08 -31.17
C GLU A 171 -15.66 28.98 -30.83
N LEU A 172 -15.30 29.27 -29.58
CA LEU A 172 -13.93 29.07 -29.09
C LEU A 172 -13.51 27.60 -29.14
N ALA A 173 -14.39 26.69 -28.71
CA ALA A 173 -14.14 25.25 -28.76
C ALA A 173 -14.03 24.75 -30.21
N LYS A 174 -14.85 25.26 -31.14
CA LYS A 174 -14.74 24.92 -32.56
C LYS A 174 -13.40 25.37 -33.15
N LYS A 175 -12.93 26.56 -32.78
CA LYS A 175 -11.68 27.14 -33.30
C LYS A 175 -10.43 26.47 -32.71
N TYR A 176 -10.39 26.24 -31.39
CA TYR A 176 -9.17 25.77 -30.70
C TYR A 176 -9.25 24.34 -30.20
N GLY A 177 -10.44 23.77 -30.05
CA GLY A 177 -10.68 22.43 -29.50
C GLY A 177 -9.90 21.33 -30.21
N PRO A 178 -9.92 21.21 -31.55
CA PRO A 178 -9.17 20.17 -32.25
C PRO A 178 -7.66 20.26 -32.01
N SER A 179 -7.11 21.47 -31.91
CA SER A 179 -5.68 21.67 -31.65
C SER A 179 -5.31 21.34 -30.21
N ALA A 180 -6.12 21.80 -29.25
CA ALA A 180 -5.93 21.51 -27.84
C ALA A 180 -6.09 20.01 -27.54
N ALA A 181 -7.06 19.34 -28.14
CA ALA A 181 -7.28 17.91 -28.00
C ALA A 181 -6.09 17.09 -28.51
N ARG A 182 -5.51 17.46 -29.65
CA ARG A 182 -4.29 16.81 -30.17
C ARG A 182 -3.08 17.04 -29.25
N ALA A 183 -2.87 18.27 -28.78
CA ALA A 183 -1.80 18.57 -27.84
C ALA A 183 -1.95 17.77 -26.52
N HIS A 184 -3.17 17.66 -26.02
CA HIS A 184 -3.48 16.85 -24.84
C HIS A 184 -3.23 15.36 -25.08
N ALA A 185 -3.62 14.82 -26.24
CA ALA A 185 -3.37 13.43 -26.60
C ALA A 185 -1.86 13.12 -26.60
N VAL A 186 -1.04 13.97 -27.21
CA VAL A 186 0.43 13.82 -27.21
C VAL A 186 1.01 13.89 -25.80
N ALA A 187 0.53 14.81 -24.96
CA ALA A 187 0.96 14.88 -23.56
C ALA A 187 0.60 13.60 -22.80
N GLN A 188 -0.61 13.07 -23.02
CA GLN A 188 -1.08 11.85 -22.39
C GLN A 188 -0.27 10.62 -22.83
N GLU A 189 0.06 10.51 -24.12
CA GLU A 189 0.95 9.47 -24.62
C GLU A 189 2.34 9.55 -23.98
N GLY A 190 2.86 10.76 -23.73
CA GLY A 190 4.11 10.97 -23.01
C GLY A 190 4.06 10.45 -21.57
N ILE A 191 2.98 10.77 -20.85
CA ILE A 191 2.74 10.29 -19.48
C ILE A 191 2.61 8.75 -19.47
N GLU A 192 1.88 8.17 -20.42
CA GLU A 192 1.70 6.72 -20.53
C GLU A 192 3.03 6.00 -20.78
N LYS A 193 3.85 6.51 -21.71
CA LYS A 193 5.19 5.96 -21.98
C LYS A 193 6.08 6.03 -20.77
N TYR A 194 6.07 7.15 -20.04
CA TYR A 194 6.84 7.29 -18.81
C TYR A 194 6.37 6.30 -17.73
N ALA A 195 5.06 6.20 -17.51
CA ALA A 195 4.49 5.26 -16.54
C ALA A 195 4.87 3.81 -16.87
N LYS A 196 4.77 3.40 -18.15
CA LYS A 196 5.20 2.08 -18.63
C LYS A 196 6.69 1.85 -18.36
N PHE A 197 7.55 2.77 -18.77
CA PHE A 197 8.98 2.68 -18.52
C PHE A 197 9.32 2.52 -17.02
N THR A 198 8.68 3.29 -16.15
CA THR A 198 8.89 3.15 -14.70
C THR A 198 8.39 1.81 -14.17
N GLY A 199 7.25 1.31 -14.65
CA GLY A 199 6.72 -0.01 -14.30
C GLY A 199 7.65 -1.13 -14.72
N ASP A 200 8.15 -1.09 -15.95
CA ASP A 200 9.09 -2.07 -16.49
C ASP A 200 10.43 -2.06 -15.74
N SER A 201 10.93 -0.87 -15.39
CA SER A 201 12.14 -0.73 -14.58
C SER A 201 11.98 -1.37 -13.19
N ILE A 202 10.85 -1.13 -12.52
CA ILE A 202 10.56 -1.72 -11.20
C ILE A 202 10.40 -3.24 -11.33
N ALA A 203 9.72 -3.71 -12.37
CA ALA A 203 9.56 -5.14 -12.62
C ALA A 203 10.92 -5.82 -12.87
N SER A 204 11.82 -5.20 -13.63
CA SER A 204 13.17 -5.69 -13.86
C SER A 204 13.99 -5.76 -12.57
N GLU A 205 13.92 -4.72 -11.74
CA GLU A 205 14.59 -4.68 -10.45
C GLU A 205 14.04 -5.76 -9.50
N LEU A 206 12.71 -5.93 -9.45
CA LEU A 206 12.06 -6.98 -8.66
C LEU A 206 12.51 -8.38 -9.10
N LEU A 207 12.58 -8.62 -10.41
CA LEU A 207 13.07 -9.89 -10.94
C LEU A 207 14.53 -10.17 -10.56
N LYS A 208 15.38 -9.14 -10.59
CA LYS A 208 16.76 -9.25 -10.14
C LYS A 208 16.83 -9.62 -8.66
N ILE A 209 16.09 -8.91 -7.81
CA ILE A 209 16.02 -9.19 -6.37
C ILE A 209 15.54 -10.62 -6.10
N ASN A 210 14.50 -11.07 -6.80
CA ASN A 210 13.97 -12.42 -6.64
C ASN A 210 14.96 -13.49 -7.12
N LYS A 211 15.71 -13.23 -8.20
CA LYS A 211 16.76 -14.12 -8.67
C LYS A 211 17.90 -14.23 -7.65
N ASP A 212 18.35 -13.10 -7.12
CA ASP A 212 19.42 -13.03 -6.13
C ASP A 212 18.99 -13.75 -4.83
N ARG A 213 17.76 -13.50 -4.35
CA ARG A 213 17.15 -14.22 -3.21
C ARG A 213 17.10 -15.73 -3.45
N LYS A 214 16.62 -16.16 -4.61
CA LYS A 214 16.54 -17.60 -4.94
C LYS A 214 17.92 -18.25 -4.94
N SER A 215 18.93 -17.59 -5.50
CA SER A 215 20.30 -18.11 -5.49
C SER A 215 20.83 -18.30 -4.07
N ALA A 216 20.70 -17.27 -3.22
CA ALA A 216 21.18 -17.32 -1.85
C ALA A 216 20.45 -18.39 -1.01
N GLN A 217 19.13 -18.53 -1.17
CA GLN A 217 18.36 -19.54 -0.45
C GLN A 217 18.69 -20.97 -0.91
N LEU A 218 18.92 -21.20 -2.21
CA LEU A 218 19.31 -22.53 -2.70
C LEU A 218 20.71 -22.94 -2.23
N GLU A 219 21.64 -21.99 -2.14
CA GLU A 219 22.97 -22.22 -1.56
C GLU A 219 22.85 -22.60 -0.06
N ALA A 220 22.14 -21.79 0.73
CA ALA A 220 21.90 -22.05 2.15
C ALA A 220 21.15 -23.37 2.38
N GLY A 221 20.16 -23.69 1.54
CA GLY A 221 19.44 -24.97 1.58
C GLY A 221 20.33 -26.18 1.27
N GLY A 222 21.31 -26.02 0.37
CA GLY A 222 22.33 -27.02 0.10
C GLY A 222 23.21 -27.30 1.33
N GLU A 223 23.67 -26.25 2.01
CA GLU A 223 24.45 -26.34 3.24
C GLU A 223 23.63 -26.99 4.37
N LEU A 224 22.37 -26.60 4.53
CA LEU A 224 21.46 -27.17 5.52
C LEU A 224 21.27 -28.67 5.30
N ASN A 225 21.06 -29.10 4.05
CA ASN A 225 20.93 -30.52 3.73
C ASN A 225 22.22 -31.31 4.01
N ALA A 226 23.39 -30.73 3.75
CA ALA A 226 24.66 -31.36 4.10
C ALA A 226 24.79 -31.56 5.62
N LEU A 227 24.46 -30.53 6.41
CA LEU A 227 24.48 -30.61 7.88
C LEU A 227 23.44 -31.61 8.42
N VAL A 228 22.24 -31.65 7.85
CA VAL A 228 21.20 -32.63 8.22
C VAL A 228 21.70 -34.05 7.97
N ASN A 229 22.29 -34.33 6.81
CA ASN A 229 22.85 -35.65 6.50
C ASN A 229 23.99 -36.02 7.46
N GLU A 230 24.83 -35.06 7.85
CA GLU A 230 25.89 -35.28 8.83
C GLU A 230 25.31 -35.62 10.22
N ILE A 231 24.28 -34.89 10.65
CA ILE A 231 23.55 -35.13 11.91
C ILE A 231 22.92 -36.53 11.89
N GLU A 232 22.22 -36.90 10.82
CA GLU A 232 21.61 -38.23 10.67
C GLU A 232 22.65 -39.35 10.69
N SER A 233 23.81 -39.13 10.06
CA SER A 233 24.95 -40.05 10.13
C SER A 233 25.45 -40.22 11.56
N CYS A 234 25.62 -39.12 12.30
CA CYS A 234 26.03 -39.13 13.70
C CYS A 234 25.01 -39.82 14.61
N ILE A 235 23.72 -39.56 14.43
CA ILE A 235 22.64 -40.24 15.16
C ILE A 235 22.67 -41.74 14.88
N THR A 236 22.82 -42.13 13.61
CA THR A 236 22.88 -43.54 13.21
C THR A 236 24.10 -44.24 13.82
N LYS A 237 25.27 -43.61 13.80
CA LYS A 237 26.50 -44.11 14.45
C LYS A 237 26.30 -44.26 15.97
N ASN A 238 25.76 -43.24 16.64
CA ASN A 238 25.48 -43.29 18.07
C ASN A 238 24.50 -44.41 18.43
N ASN A 239 23.43 -44.58 17.65
CA ASN A 239 22.47 -45.67 17.83
C ASN A 239 23.11 -47.04 17.63
N ALA A 240 24.01 -47.20 16.65
CA ALA A 240 24.75 -48.44 16.44
C ALA A 240 25.68 -48.76 17.62
N ILE A 241 26.41 -47.76 18.13
CA ILE A 241 27.27 -47.91 19.32
C ILE A 241 26.44 -48.34 20.53
N SER A 242 25.32 -47.66 20.81
CA SER A 242 24.43 -48.02 21.92
C SER A 242 23.91 -49.46 21.83
N ARG A 243 23.54 -49.91 20.62
CA ARG A 243 23.13 -51.32 20.38
C ARG A 243 24.26 -52.31 20.63
N LEU A 244 25.48 -52.00 20.22
CA LEU A 244 26.65 -52.87 20.44
C LEU A 244 27.04 -52.95 21.92
N LEU A 245 27.03 -51.83 22.63
CA LEU A 245 27.29 -51.78 24.07
C LEU A 245 26.26 -52.58 24.85
N PHE A 246 24.98 -52.51 24.46
CA PHE A 246 23.92 -53.31 25.08
C PHE A 246 24.16 -54.81 24.90
N LYS A 247 24.48 -55.27 23.68
CA LYS A 247 24.80 -56.68 23.41
C LYS A 247 26.01 -57.16 24.22
N ARG A 248 27.10 -56.39 24.19
CA ARG A 248 28.32 -56.72 24.95
C ARG A 248 28.06 -56.78 26.45
N GLY A 249 27.21 -55.89 26.99
CA GLY A 249 26.76 -55.94 28.38
C GLY A 249 26.05 -57.25 28.71
N GLY A 250 25.11 -57.67 27.86
CA GLY A 250 24.44 -58.98 27.97
C GLY A 250 25.40 -60.15 27.96
N ASP A 251 26.29 -60.21 26.96
CA ASP A 251 27.29 -61.28 26.80
C ASP A 251 28.20 -61.38 28.05
N THR A 252 28.63 -60.25 28.62
CA THR A 252 29.45 -60.27 29.84
C THR A 252 28.69 -60.75 31.08
N VAL A 253 27.38 -60.51 31.16
CA VAL A 253 26.55 -61.01 32.27
C VAL A 253 26.39 -62.52 32.14
N GLU A 254 26.09 -63.03 30.95
CA GLU A 254 25.98 -64.46 30.67
C GLU A 254 27.31 -65.19 30.91
N GLU A 255 28.43 -64.65 30.43
CA GLU A 255 29.75 -65.24 30.65
C GLU A 255 30.14 -65.29 32.13
N ASN A 256 29.82 -64.23 32.89
CA ASN A 256 30.05 -64.19 34.32
C ASN A 256 29.14 -65.16 35.09
N GLN A 257 27.90 -65.36 34.67
CA GLN A 257 27.00 -66.38 35.24
C GLN A 257 27.49 -67.80 34.94
N ALA A 258 27.91 -68.08 33.71
CA ALA A 258 28.47 -69.37 33.32
C ALA A 258 29.77 -69.70 34.09
N LYS A 259 30.64 -68.72 34.34
CA LYS A 259 31.84 -68.90 35.17
C LYS A 259 31.51 -69.17 36.65
N ARG A 260 30.39 -68.66 37.16
CA ARG A 260 29.92 -68.95 38.53
C ARG A 260 29.38 -70.38 38.63
N GLN A 261 28.56 -70.81 37.68
CA GLN A 261 28.02 -72.18 37.63
C GLN A 261 29.09 -73.27 37.45
N ARG A 262 30.24 -72.96 36.85
CA ARG A 262 31.39 -73.90 36.75
C ARG A 262 32.24 -73.98 38.02
N LYS A 263 32.03 -73.08 38.99
CA LYS A 263 32.78 -73.04 40.25
C LYS A 263 32.02 -73.68 41.42
N GLU A 264 30.76 -74.06 41.21
CA GLU A 264 29.94 -74.88 42.11
C GLU A 264 29.98 -76.34 41.66
#